data_AF-A0A4Y7WQW0-F1
#
_entry.id   AF-A0A4Y7WQW0-F1
#
_cell.length_a   1.000
_cell.length_b   1.000
_cell.length_c   1.000
_cell.angle_alpha   90.00
_cell.angle_beta   90.00
_cell.angle_gamma   90.00
#
_symmetry.space_group_name_H-M   'P 1'
#
loop_
_entity.id
_entity.type
_entity.pdbx_description
1 polymer ?
#
loop_
_entity_poly.entity_id
_entity_poly.type
_entity_poly.pdbx_seq_one_letter_code
_entity_poly.pdbx_strand_id
1 'polypeptide(L)'
;MKGKIAFVATLLMLFIAFHVETVSAEEEDPTQALHDLVEEQITILKMDEVQVFWNEIVDEYGGFLPESQKGSLTDFLTGEKTFDLKEWFIGFIKYLLHELVLNGKLLGMILLLTIFSYILQSFQSAFEQHTVSKTAYAVTLLVLCMIAMNGFHSAMTYAIEAIDAMIHFSIALLPMLLALMASLGGLSSSALFHPVIIFLVHTSGILVKTFVLPMLFISAVLGIVSTFTDDYKVTRLANLFRILSLGLLGVFMTVFLGAVSVQGTTAAAADGLTLRAAKFIAGNFIPVVGRMFTDATDTVMSASLLLKNTIGMSGLVMLLAICAFPALKVLSIALIFQLSAAVLQPLGNGAIIDCLAIIGKAVLYIFAAMALIGFMFFLAITIMVAASNIAFMMR
;
A
#
# COMPACT_ATOMS: atom_id res chain seq x y z
N MET A 1 -13.99 47.02 66.42
CA MET A 1 -14.40 45.71 65.88
C MET A 1 -13.75 45.31 64.54
N LYS A 2 -13.17 46.22 63.73
CA LYS A 2 -12.53 45.86 62.45
C LYS A 2 -11.15 45.16 62.59
N GLY A 3 -10.37 45.44 63.64
CA GLY A 3 -9.03 44.85 63.83
C GLY A 3 -9.02 43.38 64.25
N LYS A 4 -10.07 42.88 64.93
CA LYS A 4 -10.14 41.47 65.36
C LYS A 4 -10.49 40.51 64.21
N ILE A 5 -11.22 40.98 63.20
CA ILE A 5 -11.60 40.19 62.02
C ILE A 5 -10.40 40.03 61.08
N ALA A 6 -9.60 41.10 60.92
CA ALA A 6 -8.36 41.02 60.14
C ALA A 6 -7.37 40.01 60.74
N PHE A 7 -7.20 40.02 62.07
CA PHE A 7 -6.30 39.08 62.75
C PHE A 7 -6.73 37.61 62.59
N VAL A 8 -8.03 37.32 62.67
CA VAL A 8 -8.55 35.96 62.46
C VAL A 8 -8.41 35.51 61.00
N ALA A 9 -8.60 36.41 60.03
CA ALA A 9 -8.41 36.10 58.62
C ALA A 9 -6.93 35.84 58.27
N THR A 10 -6.00 36.58 58.87
CA THR A 10 -4.55 36.34 58.67
C THR A 10 -4.12 35.02 59.32
N LEU A 11 -4.68 34.66 60.47
CA LEU A 11 -4.36 33.41 61.16
C LEU A 11 -4.94 32.19 60.42
N LEU A 12 -6.10 32.35 59.77
CA LEU A 12 -6.71 31.32 58.91
C LEU A 12 -5.91 31.12 57.61
N MET A 13 -5.42 32.19 56.98
CA MET A 13 -4.51 32.09 55.82
C MET A 13 -3.18 31.42 56.19
N LEU A 14 -2.65 31.71 57.38
CA LEU A 14 -1.39 31.11 57.84
C LEU A 14 -1.57 29.61 58.16
N PHE A 15 -2.75 29.21 58.63
CA PHE A 15 -3.07 27.80 58.89
C PHE A 15 -3.25 27.00 57.59
N ILE A 16 -3.85 27.61 56.55
CA ILE A 16 -3.96 27.01 55.22
C ILE A 16 -2.57 26.88 54.57
N ALA A 17 -1.68 27.86 54.75
CA ALA A 17 -0.30 27.80 54.25
C ALA A 17 0.56 26.72 54.94
N PHE A 18 0.23 26.35 56.19
CA PHE A 18 0.96 25.32 56.96
C PHE A 18 0.39 23.90 56.82
N HIS A 19 -0.74 23.71 56.13
CA HIS A 19 -1.35 22.39 55.87
C HIS A 19 -1.30 21.96 54.40
N VAL A 20 -0.52 22.66 53.58
CA VAL A 20 -0.16 22.14 52.25
C VAL A 20 0.89 21.06 52.46
N GLU A 21 0.47 19.80 52.42
CA GLU A 21 1.39 18.68 52.20
C GLU A 21 2.21 18.98 50.95
N THR A 22 3.52 19.11 51.14
CA THR A 22 4.50 19.16 50.07
C THR A 22 4.50 17.82 49.36
N VAL A 23 3.68 17.68 48.33
CA VAL A 23 3.82 16.62 47.33
C VAL A 23 5.12 16.89 46.59
N SER A 24 6.16 16.14 46.94
CA SER A 24 7.40 16.06 46.19
C SER A 24 7.09 15.35 44.88
N ALA A 25 7.06 16.10 43.77
CA ALA A 25 7.12 15.50 42.44
C ALA A 25 8.57 15.04 42.22
N GLU A 26 8.77 13.73 42.20
CA GLU A 26 10.00 13.12 41.72
C GLU A 26 10.11 13.45 40.23
N GLU A 27 11.25 14.03 39.80
CA GLU A 27 11.54 14.24 38.38
C GLU A 27 11.73 12.86 37.74
N GLU A 28 10.63 12.24 37.30
CA GLU A 28 10.68 11.07 36.43
C GLU A 28 11.34 11.47 35.11
N ASP A 29 12.39 10.74 34.75
CA ASP A 29 13.06 10.87 33.47
C ASP A 29 12.02 10.71 32.34
N PRO A 30 11.85 11.70 31.43
CA PRO A 30 10.82 11.65 30.38
C PRO A 30 10.91 10.42 29.47
N THR A 31 12.07 9.75 29.44
CA THR A 31 12.29 8.46 28.78
C THR A 31 11.65 7.28 29.53
N GLN A 32 11.68 7.24 30.87
CA GLN A 32 11.03 6.19 31.67
C GLN A 32 9.52 6.30 31.68
N ALA A 33 8.96 7.52 31.84
CA ALA A 33 7.51 7.72 31.75
C ALA A 33 6.94 7.36 30.36
N LEU A 34 7.72 7.57 29.30
CA LEU A 34 7.35 7.14 27.94
C LEU A 34 7.45 5.62 27.77
N HIS A 35 8.44 4.97 28.38
CA HIS A 35 8.54 3.50 28.43
C HIS A 35 7.38 2.87 29.21
N ASP A 36 7.02 3.40 30.38
CA ASP A 36 5.93 2.86 31.20
C ASP A 36 4.56 3.06 30.54
N LEU A 37 4.33 4.19 29.85
CA LEU A 37 3.12 4.42 29.05
C LEU A 37 3.05 3.49 27.82
N VAL A 38 4.18 3.16 27.21
CA VAL A 38 4.26 2.21 26.08
C VAL A 38 4.05 0.77 26.58
N GLU A 39 4.62 0.39 27.74
CA GLU A 39 4.46 -0.94 28.35
C GLU A 39 3.01 -1.18 28.81
N GLU A 40 2.37 -0.18 29.42
CA GLU A 40 0.97 -0.22 29.83
C GLU A 40 0.03 -0.27 28.60
N GLN A 41 0.35 0.47 27.53
CA GLN A 41 -0.36 0.37 26.25
C GLN A 41 -0.16 -0.99 25.57
N ILE A 42 1.04 -1.56 25.56
CA ILE A 42 1.33 -2.90 25.00
C ILE A 42 0.59 -4.00 25.76
N THR A 43 0.40 -3.85 27.07
CA THR A 43 -0.29 -4.85 27.91
C THR A 43 -1.81 -4.77 27.77
N ILE A 44 -2.36 -3.57 27.49
CA ILE A 44 -3.81 -3.34 27.31
C ILE A 44 -4.25 -3.55 25.85
N LEU A 45 -3.42 -3.17 24.88
CA LEU A 45 -3.63 -3.39 23.45
C LEU A 45 -3.15 -4.80 23.14
N LYS A 46 -4.02 -5.71 22.70
CA LYS A 46 -3.60 -7.03 22.20
C LYS A 46 -2.74 -6.88 20.93
N MET A 47 -1.46 -6.48 21.10
CA MET A 47 -0.48 -6.31 20.02
C MET A 47 -0.16 -7.63 19.32
N ASP A 48 -0.57 -8.76 19.89
CA ASP A 48 -0.36 -10.12 19.38
C ASP A 48 -0.68 -10.24 17.88
N GLU A 49 -1.81 -9.67 17.44
CA GLU A 49 -2.23 -9.76 16.03
C GLU A 49 -1.34 -8.94 15.10
N VAL A 50 -0.89 -7.75 15.53
CA VAL A 50 0.01 -6.89 14.74
C VAL A 50 1.44 -7.44 14.75
N GLN A 51 1.85 -8.09 15.84
CA GLN A 51 3.15 -8.74 15.94
C GLN A 51 3.28 -9.93 14.99
N VAL A 52 2.19 -10.66 14.71
CA VAL A 52 2.18 -11.72 13.69
C VAL A 52 2.57 -11.14 12.31
N PHE A 53 1.97 -10.03 11.90
CA PHE A 53 2.32 -9.38 10.63
C PHE A 53 3.78 -8.89 10.60
N TRP A 54 4.29 -8.35 11.71
CA TRP A 54 5.70 -7.96 11.78
C TRP A 54 6.63 -9.16 11.62
N ASN A 55 6.34 -10.27 12.31
CA ASN A 55 7.14 -11.48 12.22
C ASN A 55 7.11 -12.05 10.78
N GLU A 56 5.95 -12.06 10.12
CA GLU A 56 5.86 -12.47 8.71
C GLU A 56 6.73 -11.60 7.80
N ILE A 57 6.74 -10.27 8.01
CA ILE A 57 7.58 -9.35 7.24
C ILE A 57 9.07 -9.60 7.50
N VAL A 58 9.46 -9.83 8.76
CA VAL A 58 10.86 -10.10 9.13
C VAL A 58 11.32 -11.46 8.62
N ASP A 59 10.47 -12.49 8.72
CA ASP A 59 10.79 -13.85 8.26
C ASP A 59 10.90 -13.91 6.73
N GLU A 60 10.00 -13.25 6.00
CA GLU A 60 10.00 -13.29 4.54
C GLU A 60 10.99 -12.27 3.92
N TYR A 61 11.11 -11.07 4.50
CA TYR A 61 11.83 -9.94 3.91
C TYR A 61 13.01 -9.42 4.75
N GLY A 62 13.32 -10.03 5.90
CA GLY A 62 14.33 -9.53 6.85
C GLY A 62 15.74 -9.34 6.26
N GLY A 63 16.10 -10.09 5.21
CA GLY A 63 17.35 -9.89 4.47
C GLY A 63 17.45 -8.55 3.73
N PHE A 64 16.32 -7.90 3.47
CA PHE A 64 16.19 -6.66 2.71
C PHE A 64 15.77 -5.46 3.57
N LEU A 65 15.32 -5.70 4.80
CA LEU A 65 15.03 -4.65 5.77
C LEU A 65 16.32 -3.94 6.22
N PRO A 66 16.26 -2.63 6.54
CA PRO A 66 17.36 -1.90 7.16
C PRO A 66 17.89 -2.61 8.41
N GLU A 67 19.20 -2.60 8.65
CA GLU A 67 19.78 -3.26 9.85
C GLU A 67 19.25 -2.68 11.15
N SER A 68 18.82 -1.42 11.12
CA SER A 68 18.15 -0.77 12.23
C SER A 68 16.80 -1.43 12.58
N GLN A 69 16.14 -2.13 11.66
CA GLN A 69 14.76 -2.60 11.81
C GLN A 69 14.62 -4.14 11.73
N LYS A 70 15.70 -4.89 11.94
CA LYS A 70 15.69 -6.37 11.99
C LYS A 70 15.37 -6.94 13.39
N GLY A 71 15.06 -6.09 14.36
CA GLY A 71 14.77 -6.46 15.75
C GLY A 71 13.32 -6.90 15.98
N SER A 72 12.97 -7.15 17.24
CA SER A 72 11.58 -7.41 17.61
C SER A 72 10.69 -6.19 17.35
N LEU A 73 9.36 -6.41 17.28
CA LEU A 73 8.38 -5.31 17.17
C LEU A 73 8.59 -4.28 18.31
N THR A 74 8.95 -4.73 19.51
CA THR A 74 9.22 -3.86 20.66
C THR A 74 10.44 -2.98 20.44
N ASP A 75 11.53 -3.51 19.86
CA ASP A 75 12.73 -2.72 19.53
C ASP A 75 12.46 -1.69 18.43
N PHE A 76 11.54 -2.01 17.51
CA PHE A 76 11.07 -1.08 16.49
C PHE A 76 10.18 0.03 17.09
N LEU A 77 9.38 -0.29 18.11
CA LEU A 77 8.47 0.63 18.80
C LEU A 77 9.18 1.53 19.82
N THR A 78 10.25 1.10 20.48
CA THR A 78 10.97 1.91 21.49
C THR A 78 11.82 3.01 20.86
N GLY A 79 11.99 3.02 19.54
CA GLY A 79 12.51 4.18 18.82
C GLY A 79 13.99 4.49 19.04
N GLU A 80 14.76 3.57 19.63
CA GLU A 80 16.22 3.74 19.80
C GLU A 80 16.97 3.90 18.46
N LYS A 81 16.30 3.61 17.32
CA LYS A 81 16.90 3.63 16.00
C LYS A 81 16.12 4.55 15.05
N THR A 82 16.81 5.55 14.52
CA THR A 82 16.26 6.55 13.59
C THR A 82 15.78 5.93 12.28
N PHE A 83 14.60 6.32 11.81
CA PHE A 83 14.08 5.91 10.51
C PHE A 83 14.91 6.52 9.37
N ASP A 84 15.71 5.70 8.67
CA ASP A 84 16.47 6.15 7.49
C ASP A 84 15.76 5.73 6.20
N LEU A 85 15.13 6.71 5.54
CA LEU A 85 14.48 6.58 4.24
C LEU A 85 15.43 6.03 3.15
N LYS A 86 16.72 6.34 3.24
CA LYS A 86 17.71 5.91 2.26
C LYS A 86 17.97 4.41 2.35
N GLU A 87 18.06 3.87 3.57
CA GLU A 87 18.27 2.44 3.79
C GLU A 87 17.09 1.61 3.28
N TRP A 88 15.87 2.07 3.54
CA TRP A 88 14.64 1.47 3.01
C TRP A 88 14.61 1.44 1.48
N PHE A 89 14.93 2.57 0.84
CA PHE A 89 14.97 2.64 -0.63
C PHE A 89 16.01 1.67 -1.22
N ILE A 90 17.19 1.58 -0.59
CA ILE A 90 18.22 0.60 -0.99
C ILE A 90 17.73 -0.84 -0.80
N GLY A 91 17.01 -1.12 0.30
CA GLY A 91 16.38 -2.41 0.57
C GLY A 91 15.40 -2.82 -0.54
N PHE A 92 14.50 -1.90 -0.94
CA PHE A 92 13.56 -2.14 -2.03
C PHE A 92 14.25 -2.39 -3.38
N ILE A 93 15.32 -1.65 -3.70
CA ILE A 93 16.09 -1.89 -4.92
C ILE A 93 16.77 -3.27 -4.88
N LYS A 94 17.40 -3.62 -3.76
CA LYS A 94 18.03 -4.94 -3.58
C LYS A 94 17.01 -6.06 -3.75
N TYR A 95 15.83 -5.89 -3.17
CA TYR A 95 14.73 -6.85 -3.29
C TYR A 95 14.24 -6.98 -4.74
N LEU A 96 14.03 -5.86 -5.43
CA LEU A 96 13.63 -5.87 -6.85
C LEU A 96 14.65 -6.59 -7.74
N LEU A 97 15.95 -6.35 -7.51
CA LEU A 97 17.02 -7.04 -8.22
C LEU A 97 17.07 -8.53 -7.88
N HIS A 98 16.86 -8.88 -6.60
CA HIS A 98 16.77 -10.28 -6.18
C HIS A 98 15.63 -11.01 -6.90
N GLU A 99 14.44 -10.41 -6.92
CA GLU A 99 13.28 -10.93 -7.65
C GLU A 99 13.53 -11.05 -9.16
N LEU A 100 14.22 -10.06 -9.76
CA LEU A 100 14.58 -10.13 -11.17
C LEU A 100 15.53 -11.32 -11.46
N VAL A 101 16.49 -11.57 -10.57
CA VAL A 101 17.45 -12.68 -10.69
C VAL A 101 16.75 -14.03 -10.46
N LEU A 102 15.88 -14.13 -9.44
CA LEU A 102 15.09 -15.34 -9.17
C LEU A 102 14.21 -15.72 -10.37
N ASN A 103 13.51 -14.74 -10.93
CA ASN A 103 12.68 -14.92 -12.10
C ASN A 103 13.48 -14.92 -13.42
N GLY A 104 14.81 -14.79 -13.36
CA GLY A 104 15.71 -14.88 -14.51
C GLY A 104 15.65 -16.25 -15.21
N LYS A 105 15.26 -17.31 -14.50
CA LYS A 105 14.96 -18.62 -15.11
C LYS A 105 13.81 -18.53 -16.12
N LEU A 106 12.75 -17.79 -15.77
CA LEU A 106 11.59 -17.57 -16.66
C LEU A 106 12.00 -16.74 -17.89
N LEU A 107 12.80 -15.68 -17.68
CA LEU A 107 13.40 -14.89 -18.76
C LEU A 107 14.19 -15.79 -19.74
N GLY A 108 15.14 -16.58 -19.22
CA GLY A 108 15.99 -17.46 -20.02
C GLY A 108 15.19 -18.52 -20.78
N MET A 109 14.16 -19.10 -20.14
CA MET A 109 13.26 -20.07 -20.78
C MET A 109 12.50 -19.46 -21.97
N ILE A 110 11.97 -18.24 -21.80
CA ILE A 110 11.24 -17.53 -22.86
C ILE A 110 12.17 -17.19 -24.03
N LEU A 111 13.36 -16.64 -23.74
CA LEU A 111 14.34 -16.29 -24.77
C LEU A 111 14.74 -17.52 -25.58
N LEU A 112 15.12 -18.61 -24.90
CA LEU A 112 15.56 -19.84 -25.53
C LEU A 112 14.46 -20.45 -26.40
N LEU A 113 13.24 -20.60 -25.88
CA LEU A 113 12.10 -21.13 -26.65
C LEU A 113 11.79 -20.28 -27.88
N THR A 114 11.85 -18.95 -27.74
CA THR A 114 11.58 -18.04 -28.85
C THR A 114 12.66 -18.15 -29.92
N ILE A 115 13.94 -18.19 -29.53
CA ILE A 115 15.06 -18.39 -30.46
C ILE A 115 14.90 -19.73 -31.20
N PHE A 116 14.59 -20.82 -30.49
CA PHE A 116 14.32 -22.12 -31.13
C PHE A 116 13.16 -22.04 -32.12
N SER A 117 12.07 -21.34 -31.76
CA SER A 117 10.93 -21.14 -32.65
C SER A 117 11.32 -20.36 -33.92
N TYR A 118 12.12 -19.30 -33.80
CA TYR A 118 12.64 -18.55 -34.96
C TYR A 118 13.58 -19.39 -35.84
N ILE A 119 14.44 -20.22 -35.25
CA ILE A 119 15.30 -21.15 -36.01
C ILE A 119 14.45 -22.15 -36.79
N LEU A 120 13.42 -22.73 -36.16
CA LEU A 120 12.48 -23.64 -36.81
C LEU A 120 11.76 -22.96 -37.98
N GLN A 121 11.32 -21.71 -37.79
CA GLN A 121 10.69 -20.92 -38.84
C GLN A 121 11.67 -20.57 -39.97
N SER A 122 12.95 -20.35 -39.68
CA SER A 122 13.98 -20.13 -40.71
C SER A 122 14.29 -21.39 -41.52
N PHE A 123 14.06 -22.59 -40.99
CA PHE A 123 14.15 -23.82 -41.80
C PHE A 123 12.95 -23.99 -42.74
N GLN A 124 11.79 -23.39 -42.41
CA GLN A 124 10.60 -23.45 -43.25
C GLN A 124 10.83 -22.97 -44.69
N SER A 125 11.68 -21.95 -44.87
CA SER A 125 12.01 -21.40 -46.19
C SER A 125 12.87 -22.34 -47.04
N ALA A 126 13.46 -23.38 -46.43
CA ALA A 126 14.23 -24.42 -47.11
C ALA A 126 13.44 -25.70 -47.42
N PHE A 127 12.20 -25.84 -46.91
CA PHE A 127 11.33 -27.00 -47.15
C PHE A 127 10.14 -26.64 -48.06
N GLU A 128 9.82 -27.48 -49.04
CA GLU A 128 8.65 -27.31 -49.93
C GLU A 128 7.30 -27.45 -49.20
N GLN A 129 7.24 -28.20 -48.08
CA GLN A 129 6.03 -28.37 -47.28
C GLN A 129 5.98 -27.40 -46.09
N HIS A 130 5.44 -26.22 -46.32
CA HIS A 130 5.28 -25.18 -45.29
C HIS A 130 4.33 -25.55 -44.12
N THR A 131 3.55 -26.62 -44.23
CA THR A 131 2.57 -27.05 -43.22
C THR A 131 3.21 -27.57 -41.93
N VAL A 132 4.29 -28.35 -42.00
CA VAL A 132 4.93 -28.94 -40.81
C VAL A 132 5.52 -27.85 -39.91
N SER A 133 6.22 -26.88 -40.50
CA SER A 133 6.80 -25.75 -39.76
C SER A 133 5.75 -24.79 -39.20
N LYS A 134 4.66 -24.53 -39.94
CA LYS A 134 3.54 -23.72 -39.41
C LYS A 134 2.91 -24.36 -38.17
N THR A 135 2.73 -25.68 -38.18
CA THR A 135 2.23 -26.41 -37.01
C THR A 135 3.22 -26.36 -35.84
N ALA A 136 4.53 -26.53 -36.10
CA ALA A 136 5.55 -26.42 -35.06
C ALA A 136 5.59 -25.02 -34.42
N TYR A 137 5.52 -23.96 -35.23
CA TYR A 137 5.43 -22.58 -34.76
C TYR A 137 4.20 -22.38 -33.86
N ALA A 138 3.01 -22.84 -34.31
CA ALA A 138 1.79 -22.74 -33.52
C ALA A 138 1.89 -23.47 -32.17
N VAL A 139 2.49 -24.67 -32.14
CA VAL A 139 2.72 -25.41 -30.88
C VAL A 139 3.67 -24.64 -29.96
N THR A 140 4.77 -24.10 -30.48
CA THR A 140 5.70 -23.29 -29.65
C THR A 140 5.05 -22.02 -29.12
N LEU A 141 4.22 -21.35 -29.93
CA LEU A 141 3.44 -20.19 -29.52
C LEU A 141 2.49 -20.54 -28.37
N LEU A 142 1.77 -21.66 -28.45
CA LEU A 142 0.87 -22.11 -27.38
C LEU A 142 1.62 -22.40 -26.08
N VAL A 143 2.79 -23.03 -26.14
CA VAL A 143 3.64 -23.28 -24.97
C VAL A 143 4.11 -21.96 -24.34
N LEU A 144 4.55 -21.00 -25.16
CA LEU A 144 4.95 -19.67 -24.70
C LEU A 144 3.78 -18.90 -24.08
N CYS A 145 2.60 -18.96 -24.69
CA CYS A 145 1.37 -18.40 -24.12
C CYS A 145 1.05 -19.03 -22.76
N MET A 146 1.19 -20.35 -22.60
CA MET A 146 0.96 -21.03 -21.33
C MET A 146 1.93 -20.55 -20.23
N ILE A 147 3.23 -20.47 -20.55
CA ILE A 147 4.25 -19.97 -19.61
C ILE A 147 3.94 -18.52 -19.22
N ALA A 148 3.62 -17.69 -20.20
CA ALA A 148 3.41 -16.27 -19.98
C ALA A 148 2.10 -16.01 -19.21
N MET A 149 1.04 -16.80 -19.47
CA MET A 149 -0.19 -16.79 -18.68
C MET A 149 0.01 -17.27 -17.24
N ASN A 150 0.93 -18.22 -17.00
CA ASN A 150 1.28 -18.62 -15.64
C ASN A 150 1.94 -17.46 -14.88
N GLY A 151 2.91 -16.76 -15.49
CA GLY A 151 3.48 -15.55 -14.89
C GLY A 151 2.44 -14.45 -14.61
N PHE A 152 1.48 -14.25 -15.52
CA PHE A 152 0.35 -13.36 -15.28
C PHE A 152 -0.51 -13.81 -14.09
N HIS A 153 -0.82 -15.10 -14.00
CA HIS A 153 -1.57 -15.67 -12.89
C HIS A 153 -0.85 -15.49 -11.55
N SER A 154 0.46 -15.78 -11.48
CA SER A 154 1.27 -15.51 -10.29
C SER A 154 1.21 -14.04 -9.86
N ALA A 155 1.32 -13.10 -10.81
CA ALA A 155 1.19 -11.69 -10.51
C ALA A 155 -0.20 -11.31 -9.95
N MET A 156 -1.26 -11.92 -10.48
CA MET A 156 -2.62 -11.72 -9.96
C MET A 156 -2.79 -12.30 -8.56
N THR A 157 -2.22 -13.47 -8.29
CA THR A 157 -2.21 -14.09 -6.96
C THR A 157 -1.47 -13.22 -5.94
N TYR A 158 -0.27 -12.74 -6.26
CA TYR A 158 0.47 -11.82 -5.38
C TYR A 158 -0.31 -10.54 -5.07
N ALA A 159 -1.02 -9.99 -6.06
CA ALA A 159 -1.87 -8.82 -5.84
C ALA A 159 -3.07 -9.14 -4.94
N ILE A 160 -3.71 -10.30 -5.11
CA ILE A 160 -4.83 -10.73 -4.25
C ILE A 160 -4.37 -10.95 -2.81
N GLU A 161 -3.27 -11.69 -2.63
CA GLU A 161 -2.68 -11.96 -1.31
C GLU A 161 -2.27 -10.68 -0.59
N ALA A 162 -1.64 -9.73 -1.31
CA ALA A 162 -1.30 -8.43 -0.75
C ALA A 162 -2.54 -7.62 -0.32
N ILE A 163 -3.61 -7.64 -1.14
CA ILE A 163 -4.87 -6.98 -0.79
C ILE A 163 -5.48 -7.61 0.46
N ASP A 164 -5.48 -8.94 0.56
CA ASP A 164 -5.97 -9.66 1.73
C ASP A 164 -5.15 -9.37 2.98
N ALA A 165 -3.82 -9.37 2.88
CA ALA A 165 -2.92 -8.99 3.95
C ALA A 165 -3.19 -7.55 4.42
N MET A 166 -3.38 -6.59 3.50
CA MET A 166 -3.74 -5.21 3.84
C MET A 166 -5.10 -5.10 4.54
N ILE A 167 -6.12 -5.86 4.09
CA ILE A 167 -7.44 -5.92 4.76
C ILE A 167 -7.30 -6.46 6.18
N HIS A 168 -6.66 -7.62 6.34
CA HIS A 168 -6.51 -8.26 7.64
C HIS A 168 -5.66 -7.42 8.60
N PHE A 169 -4.56 -6.84 8.11
CA PHE A 169 -3.75 -5.91 8.88
C PHE A 169 -4.55 -4.70 9.32
N SER A 170 -5.36 -4.12 8.43
CA SER A 170 -6.21 -2.98 8.78
C SER A 170 -7.21 -3.35 9.88
N ILE A 171 -7.81 -4.55 9.83
CA ILE A 171 -8.74 -5.07 10.84
C ILE A 171 -8.02 -5.31 12.18
N ALA A 172 -6.85 -5.96 12.16
CA ALA A 172 -6.02 -6.23 13.35
C ALA A 172 -5.56 -4.95 14.05
N LEU A 173 -5.38 -3.87 13.27
CA LEU A 173 -4.97 -2.56 13.79
C LEU A 173 -6.17 -1.76 14.37
N LEU A 174 -7.43 -2.13 14.09
CA LEU A 174 -8.61 -1.41 14.58
C LEU A 174 -8.75 -1.41 16.10
N PRO A 175 -8.72 -2.56 16.81
CA PRO A 175 -8.90 -2.58 18.26
C PRO A 175 -7.88 -1.71 18.97
N MET A 176 -6.66 -1.70 18.43
CA MET A 176 -5.55 -0.90 18.94
C MET A 176 -5.84 0.60 18.80
N LEU A 177 -6.25 1.04 17.60
CA LEU A 177 -6.61 2.44 17.40
C LEU A 177 -7.83 2.85 18.23
N LEU A 178 -8.83 1.98 18.38
CA LEU A 178 -10.01 2.25 19.20
C LEU A 178 -9.67 2.40 20.69
N ALA A 179 -8.82 1.54 21.22
CA ALA A 179 -8.36 1.62 22.60
C ALA A 179 -7.50 2.87 22.84
N LEU A 180 -6.64 3.25 21.89
CA LEU A 180 -5.93 4.53 21.94
C LEU A 180 -6.92 5.72 21.96
N MET A 181 -7.92 5.72 21.09
CA MET A 181 -8.96 6.76 21.07
C MET A 181 -9.77 6.84 22.37
N ALA A 182 -10.09 5.68 22.97
CA ALA A 182 -10.83 5.60 24.23
C ALA A 182 -10.00 6.10 25.42
N SER A 183 -8.71 5.73 25.49
CA SER A 183 -7.79 6.18 26.54
C SER A 183 -7.57 7.69 26.54
N LEU A 184 -7.64 8.30 25.35
CA LEU A 184 -7.47 9.74 25.14
C LEU A 184 -8.76 10.56 25.32
N GLY A 185 -9.87 9.93 25.74
CA GLY A 185 -11.13 10.62 26.12
C GLY A 185 -12.01 11.10 24.95
N GLY A 186 -11.72 10.68 23.72
CA GLY A 186 -12.34 11.18 22.48
C GLY A 186 -13.71 10.58 22.09
N LEU A 187 -14.60 10.35 23.05
CA LEU A 187 -15.88 9.67 22.78
C LEU A 187 -16.97 10.54 22.10
N SER A 188 -16.82 11.87 22.05
CA SER A 188 -17.95 12.76 21.69
C SER A 188 -18.08 13.13 20.21
N SER A 189 -17.19 12.71 19.30
CA SER A 189 -17.40 12.91 17.85
C SER A 189 -16.77 11.85 16.95
N SER A 190 -15.71 11.17 17.40
CA SER A 190 -14.92 10.26 16.55
C SER A 190 -15.56 8.88 16.28
N ALA A 191 -16.61 8.51 17.03
CA ALA A 191 -17.26 7.20 16.97
C ALA A 191 -18.02 6.89 15.67
N LEU A 192 -18.45 7.91 14.90
CA LEU A 192 -19.14 7.72 13.61
C LEU A 192 -18.18 7.58 12.42
N PHE A 193 -16.88 7.88 12.59
CA PHE A 193 -15.89 7.89 11.50
C PHE A 193 -15.32 6.50 11.18
N HIS A 194 -15.35 5.58 12.16
CA HIS A 194 -14.77 4.23 12.04
C HIS A 194 -15.49 3.34 10.99
N PRO A 195 -16.84 3.23 10.96
CA PRO A 195 -17.51 2.28 10.09
C PRO A 195 -17.42 2.65 8.60
N VAL A 196 -17.40 3.94 8.25
CA VAL A 196 -17.36 4.37 6.84
C VAL A 196 -16.00 4.13 6.21
N ILE A 197 -14.91 4.46 6.93
CA ILE A 197 -13.55 4.21 6.43
C ILE A 197 -13.31 2.71 6.26
N ILE A 198 -13.71 1.90 7.25
CA ILE A 198 -13.62 0.43 7.16
C ILE A 198 -14.44 -0.10 5.99
N PHE A 199 -15.67 0.38 5.84
CA PHE A 199 -16.54 0.00 4.74
C PHE A 199 -15.89 0.31 3.39
N LEU A 200 -15.30 1.50 3.24
CA LEU A 200 -14.65 1.92 2.00
C LEU A 200 -13.40 1.09 1.70
N VAL A 201 -12.55 0.84 2.71
CA VAL A 201 -11.35 0.00 2.58
C VAL A 201 -11.72 -1.43 2.19
N HIS A 202 -12.67 -2.04 2.89
CA HIS A 202 -13.12 -3.40 2.59
C HIS A 202 -13.80 -3.50 1.20
N THR A 203 -14.66 -2.53 0.87
CA THR A 203 -15.29 -2.44 -0.46
C THR A 203 -14.25 -2.26 -1.55
N SER A 204 -13.18 -1.50 -1.32
CA SER A 204 -12.08 -1.34 -2.27
C SER A 204 -11.41 -2.67 -2.60
N GLY A 205 -11.14 -3.49 -1.57
CA GLY A 205 -10.55 -4.81 -1.71
C GLY A 205 -11.45 -5.76 -2.49
N ILE A 206 -12.74 -5.80 -2.19
CA ILE A 206 -13.72 -6.60 -2.93
C ILE A 206 -13.82 -6.13 -4.39
N LEU A 207 -13.88 -4.82 -4.62
CA LEU A 207 -13.98 -4.25 -5.96
C LEU A 207 -12.78 -4.66 -6.82
N VAL A 208 -11.57 -4.58 -6.28
CA VAL A 208 -10.36 -4.94 -7.02
C VAL A 208 -10.30 -6.45 -7.29
N LYS A 209 -10.51 -7.29 -6.27
CA LYS A 209 -10.42 -8.75 -6.41
C LYS A 209 -11.51 -9.34 -7.30
N THR A 210 -12.74 -8.84 -7.20
CA THR A 210 -13.92 -9.44 -7.85
C THR A 210 -14.22 -8.81 -9.21
N PHE A 211 -13.86 -7.54 -9.45
CA PHE A 211 -14.18 -6.86 -10.71
C PHE A 211 -12.92 -6.45 -11.49
N VAL A 212 -11.99 -5.72 -10.87
CA VAL A 212 -10.84 -5.14 -11.61
C VAL A 212 -9.89 -6.21 -12.12
N LEU A 213 -9.41 -7.12 -11.25
CA LEU A 213 -8.46 -8.15 -11.64
C LEU A 213 -9.06 -9.15 -12.65
N PRO A 214 -10.30 -9.65 -12.49
CA PRO A 214 -10.93 -10.51 -13.50
C PRO A 214 -11.13 -9.81 -14.86
N MET A 215 -11.47 -8.52 -14.88
CA MET A 215 -11.54 -7.77 -16.15
C MET A 215 -10.16 -7.61 -16.80
N LEU A 216 -9.10 -7.39 -16.01
CA LEU A 216 -7.73 -7.37 -16.54
C LEU A 216 -7.31 -8.75 -17.08
N PHE A 217 -7.71 -9.84 -16.43
CA PHE A 217 -7.50 -11.20 -16.93
C PHE A 217 -8.20 -11.42 -18.27
N ILE A 218 -9.48 -11.05 -18.39
CA ILE A 218 -10.23 -11.15 -19.66
C ILE A 218 -9.55 -10.31 -20.74
N SER A 219 -9.12 -9.08 -20.42
CA SER A 219 -8.36 -8.24 -21.35
C SER A 219 -7.07 -8.92 -21.82
N ALA A 220 -6.31 -9.55 -20.92
CA ALA A 220 -5.06 -10.23 -21.27
C ALA A 220 -5.32 -11.43 -22.20
N VAL A 221 -6.29 -12.28 -21.86
CA VAL A 221 -6.67 -13.45 -22.67
C VAL A 221 -7.14 -13.03 -24.05
N LEU A 222 -8.05 -12.05 -24.15
CA LEU A 222 -8.52 -11.55 -25.44
C LEU A 222 -7.41 -10.91 -26.27
N GLY A 223 -6.46 -10.24 -25.62
CA GLY A 223 -5.26 -9.70 -26.26
C GLY A 223 -4.43 -10.82 -26.90
N ILE A 224 -4.14 -11.88 -26.15
CA ILE A 224 -3.36 -13.04 -26.62
C ILE A 224 -4.09 -13.75 -27.76
N VAL A 225 -5.38 -14.05 -27.60
CA VAL A 225 -6.19 -14.70 -28.65
C VAL A 225 -6.15 -13.88 -29.95
N SER A 226 -6.14 -12.55 -29.85
CA SER A 226 -6.02 -11.67 -31.01
C SER A 226 -4.66 -11.73 -31.72
N THR A 227 -3.64 -12.37 -31.14
CA THR A 227 -2.34 -12.62 -31.79
C THR A 227 -2.32 -13.91 -32.61
N PHE A 228 -3.32 -14.80 -32.44
CA PHE A 228 -3.38 -16.08 -33.14
C PHE A 228 -3.99 -15.99 -34.55
N THR A 229 -4.71 -14.90 -34.84
CA THR A 229 -5.36 -14.68 -36.14
C THR A 229 -5.08 -13.28 -36.65
N ASP A 230 -4.78 -13.17 -37.93
CA ASP A 230 -4.62 -11.88 -38.59
C ASP A 230 -5.96 -11.28 -39.03
N ASP A 231 -6.96 -12.12 -39.30
CA ASP A 231 -8.25 -11.72 -39.88
C ASP A 231 -9.27 -11.23 -38.83
N TYR A 232 -9.36 -11.91 -37.68
CA TYR A 232 -10.41 -11.66 -36.67
C TYR A 232 -9.83 -11.17 -35.34
N LYS A 233 -9.44 -9.89 -35.29
CA LYS A 233 -8.81 -9.31 -34.09
C LYS A 233 -9.81 -8.85 -33.05
N VAL A 234 -9.65 -9.34 -31.82
CA VAL A 234 -10.49 -8.99 -30.65
C VAL A 234 -9.81 -7.92 -29.78
N THR A 235 -8.75 -7.28 -30.29
CA THR A 235 -7.93 -6.30 -29.56
C THR A 235 -8.72 -5.11 -29.02
N ARG A 236 -9.74 -4.64 -29.75
CA ARG A 236 -10.59 -3.52 -29.29
C ARG A 236 -11.41 -3.89 -28.07
N LEU A 237 -11.93 -5.12 -28.02
CA LEU A 237 -12.68 -5.62 -26.88
C LEU A 237 -11.77 -5.86 -25.68
N ALA A 238 -10.57 -6.41 -25.90
CA ALA A 238 -9.54 -6.50 -24.87
C ALA A 238 -9.27 -5.12 -24.23
N ASN A 239 -9.05 -4.11 -25.08
CA ASN A 239 -8.81 -2.75 -24.61
C ASN A 239 -10.02 -2.15 -23.87
N LEU A 240 -11.25 -2.44 -24.29
CA LEU A 240 -12.46 -1.99 -23.61
C LEU A 240 -12.52 -2.52 -22.16
N PHE A 241 -12.28 -3.81 -21.95
CA PHE A 241 -12.25 -4.40 -20.60
C PHE A 241 -11.16 -3.77 -19.72
N ARG A 242 -9.98 -3.51 -20.28
CA ARG A 242 -8.91 -2.79 -19.58
C ARG A 242 -9.29 -1.36 -19.20
N ILE A 243 -9.89 -0.61 -20.14
CA ILE A 243 -10.31 0.77 -19.87
C ILE A 243 -11.41 0.77 -18.81
N LEU A 244 -12.34 -0.18 -18.87
CA LEU A 244 -13.41 -0.31 -17.88
C LEU A 244 -12.86 -0.68 -16.50
N SER A 245 -11.88 -1.57 -16.40
CA SER A 245 -11.29 -1.96 -15.12
C SER A 245 -10.54 -0.80 -14.46
N LEU A 246 -9.70 -0.08 -15.21
CA LEU A 246 -8.97 1.09 -14.71
C LEU A 246 -9.90 2.27 -14.46
N GLY A 247 -10.93 2.45 -15.29
CA GLY A 247 -11.95 3.47 -15.11
C GLY A 247 -12.77 3.26 -13.84
N LEU A 248 -13.21 2.02 -13.60
CA LEU A 248 -13.93 1.65 -12.37
C LEU A 248 -13.07 1.93 -11.14
N LEU A 249 -11.79 1.54 -11.17
CA LEU A 249 -10.85 1.81 -10.08
C LEU A 249 -10.63 3.31 -9.86
N GLY A 250 -10.47 4.09 -10.92
CA GLY A 250 -10.31 5.55 -10.85
C GLY A 250 -11.55 6.28 -10.32
N VAL A 251 -12.76 5.84 -10.72
CA VAL A 251 -14.03 6.36 -10.18
C VAL A 251 -14.12 6.05 -8.69
N PHE A 252 -13.86 4.80 -8.30
CA PHE A 252 -13.91 4.40 -6.90
C PHE A 252 -12.89 5.15 -6.04
N MET A 253 -11.67 5.34 -6.55
CA MET A 253 -10.64 6.18 -5.93
C MET A 253 -11.11 7.62 -5.71
N THR A 254 -11.81 8.20 -6.68
CA THR A 254 -12.37 9.56 -6.56
C THR A 254 -13.46 9.62 -5.48
N VAL A 255 -14.34 8.61 -5.43
CA VAL A 255 -15.37 8.50 -4.37
C VAL A 255 -14.72 8.35 -2.99
N PHE A 256 -13.67 7.53 -2.89
CA PHE A 256 -12.92 7.33 -1.65
C PHE A 256 -12.27 8.63 -1.16
N LEU A 257 -11.55 9.34 -2.04
CA LEU A 257 -10.97 10.65 -1.72
C LEU A 257 -12.05 11.67 -1.35
N GLY A 258 -13.20 11.66 -2.04
CA GLY A 258 -14.34 12.52 -1.72
C GLY A 258 -14.88 12.24 -0.33
N ALA A 259 -15.10 10.97 0.02
CA ALA A 259 -15.56 10.57 1.35
C ALA A 259 -14.55 10.95 2.44
N VAL A 260 -13.26 10.68 2.21
CA VAL A 260 -12.15 11.07 3.08
C VAL A 260 -12.09 12.59 3.27
N SER A 261 -12.27 13.38 2.20
CA SER A 261 -12.18 14.85 2.24
C SER A 261 -13.34 15.48 3.02
N VAL A 262 -14.57 15.00 2.80
CA VAL A 262 -15.75 15.44 3.57
C VAL A 262 -15.61 15.09 5.04
N GLN A 263 -15.02 13.94 5.34
CA GLN A 263 -14.78 13.49 6.71
C GLN A 263 -13.61 14.22 7.39
N GLY A 264 -12.58 14.63 6.65
CA GLY A 264 -11.46 15.41 7.19
C GLY A 264 -11.81 16.87 7.49
N THR A 265 -12.77 17.44 6.76
CA THR A 265 -13.20 18.84 6.92
C THR A 265 -14.13 19.08 8.12
N THR A 266 -14.91 18.08 8.53
CA THR A 266 -15.73 18.18 9.76
C THR A 266 -14.89 18.12 11.03
N ALA A 267 -13.74 17.44 11.02
CA ALA A 267 -12.75 17.52 12.10
C ALA A 267 -12.08 18.91 12.17
N ALA A 268 -11.78 19.52 11.01
CA ALA A 268 -11.17 20.85 10.92
C ALA A 268 -12.13 22.01 11.26
N ALA A 269 -13.45 21.81 11.16
CA ALA A 269 -14.46 22.82 11.50
C ALA A 269 -14.57 23.08 13.02
N ALA A 270 -14.07 22.16 13.86
CA ALA A 270 -13.94 22.38 15.30
C ALA A 270 -12.74 23.30 15.64
N ASP A 271 -11.70 23.34 14.80
CA ASP A 271 -10.38 23.85 15.13
C ASP A 271 -9.86 24.91 14.14
N GLY A 272 -10.64 25.97 13.87
CA GLY A 272 -10.15 27.32 13.51
C GLY A 272 -9.10 27.52 12.38
N LEU A 273 -8.71 26.49 11.64
CA LEU A 273 -7.62 26.48 10.65
C LEU A 273 -8.18 26.36 9.23
N THR A 274 -9.25 27.12 9.00
CA THR A 274 -10.04 27.21 7.77
C THR A 274 -9.24 27.66 6.54
N LEU A 275 -8.03 28.21 6.72
CA LEU A 275 -7.25 28.79 5.63
C LEU A 275 -6.41 27.80 4.81
N ARG A 276 -6.19 26.55 5.29
CA ARG A 276 -5.42 25.54 4.52
C ARG A 276 -6.30 24.51 3.78
N ALA A 277 -7.53 24.28 4.24
CA ALA A 277 -8.51 23.42 3.54
C ALA A 277 -9.15 24.12 2.32
N ALA A 278 -9.30 25.45 2.35
CA ALA A 278 -9.90 26.21 1.25
C ALA A 278 -9.06 26.15 -0.05
N LYS A 279 -7.73 26.01 0.06
CA LYS A 279 -6.85 25.80 -1.11
C LYS A 279 -7.03 24.44 -1.79
N PHE A 280 -7.60 23.45 -1.08
CA PHE A 280 -7.92 22.13 -1.63
C PHE A 280 -9.21 22.13 -2.47
N ILE A 281 -10.06 23.15 -2.31
CA ILE A 281 -11.39 23.23 -2.94
C ILE A 281 -11.38 24.09 -4.22
N ALA A 282 -10.38 24.95 -4.43
CA ALA A 282 -10.42 25.94 -5.51
C ALA A 282 -9.93 25.45 -6.90
N GLY A 283 -9.68 24.15 -7.10
CA GLY A 283 -9.00 23.62 -8.29
C GLY A 283 -9.77 22.58 -9.11
N ASN A 284 -11.01 22.89 -9.52
CA ASN A 284 -11.75 22.34 -10.67
C ASN A 284 -11.53 20.86 -11.08
N PHE A 285 -12.56 20.03 -10.85
CA PHE A 285 -12.95 18.81 -11.59
C PHE A 285 -11.98 18.32 -12.70
N ILE A 286 -11.22 17.23 -12.39
CA ILE A 286 -10.58 16.20 -13.27
C ILE A 286 -9.51 16.70 -14.29
N PRO A 287 -8.23 16.22 -14.31
CA PRO A 287 -7.89 14.85 -14.73
C PRO A 287 -6.76 14.09 -13.96
N VAL A 288 -6.81 12.77 -14.16
CA VAL A 288 -6.47 11.62 -13.28
C VAL A 288 -4.98 11.23 -13.22
N VAL A 289 -4.02 12.10 -13.60
CA VAL A 289 -2.59 11.68 -13.57
C VAL A 289 -1.63 12.71 -12.97
N GLY A 290 -1.94 14.02 -13.05
CA GLY A 290 -1.09 15.07 -12.48
C GLY A 290 -1.46 15.48 -11.05
N ARG A 291 -2.77 15.54 -10.74
CA ARG A 291 -3.27 15.96 -9.42
C ARG A 291 -3.10 14.93 -8.31
N MET A 292 -3.18 13.64 -8.65
CA MET A 292 -2.99 12.59 -7.64
C MET A 292 -1.60 12.62 -7.03
N PHE A 293 -0.57 13.01 -7.79
CA PHE A 293 0.79 13.10 -7.26
C PHE A 293 0.92 14.27 -6.27
N THR A 294 0.37 15.44 -6.61
CA THR A 294 0.39 16.62 -5.72
C THR A 294 -0.49 16.42 -4.49
N ASP A 295 -1.72 15.93 -4.67
CA ASP A 295 -2.67 15.70 -3.58
C ASP A 295 -2.21 14.56 -2.66
N ALA A 296 -1.62 13.49 -3.21
CA ALA A 296 -1.01 12.42 -2.42
C ALA A 296 0.21 12.93 -1.64
N THR A 297 1.08 13.74 -2.26
CA THR A 297 2.26 14.30 -1.60
C THR A 297 1.86 15.22 -0.46
N ASP A 298 0.90 16.12 -0.68
CA ASP A 298 0.39 17.04 0.35
C ASP A 298 -0.31 16.27 1.48
N THR A 299 -1.04 15.20 1.15
CA THR A 299 -1.69 14.35 2.16
C THR A 299 -0.67 13.55 2.97
N VAL A 300 0.34 12.94 2.33
CA VAL A 300 1.43 12.18 3.00
C VAL A 300 2.29 13.10 3.88
N MET A 301 2.57 14.33 3.43
CA MET A 301 3.32 15.31 4.21
C MET A 301 2.51 15.83 5.41
N SER A 302 1.23 16.10 5.22
CA SER A 302 0.34 16.55 6.31
C SER A 302 0.12 15.43 7.33
N ALA A 303 -0.02 14.19 6.86
CA ALA A 303 -0.06 12.98 7.66
C ALA A 303 1.20 12.81 8.52
N SER A 304 2.38 12.94 7.92
CA SER A 304 3.67 12.79 8.62
C SER A 304 3.83 13.76 9.79
N LEU A 305 3.29 14.98 9.69
CA LEU A 305 3.36 15.97 10.78
C LEU A 305 2.38 15.70 11.94
N LEU A 306 1.28 14.99 11.67
CA LEU A 306 0.30 14.58 12.67
C LEU A 306 0.71 13.27 13.38
N LEU A 307 1.75 12.58 12.91
CA LEU A 307 2.21 11.28 13.39
C LEU A 307 3.32 11.40 14.45
N LYS A 308 3.03 12.04 15.59
CA LYS A 308 3.92 11.98 16.78
C LYS A 308 3.70 10.73 17.65
N ASN A 309 2.75 9.86 17.29
CA ASN A 309 2.45 8.61 17.98
C ASN A 309 3.25 7.45 17.35
N THR A 310 4.13 6.83 18.13
CA THR A 310 5.04 5.76 17.70
C THR A 310 4.30 4.50 17.21
N ILE A 311 3.14 4.19 17.79
CA ILE A 311 2.32 3.02 17.42
C ILE A 311 1.63 3.23 16.06
N GLY A 312 1.16 4.46 15.79
CA GLY A 312 0.53 4.78 14.51
C GLY A 312 1.55 4.84 13.35
N MET A 313 2.75 5.36 13.62
CA MET A 313 3.84 5.40 12.65
C MET A 313 4.35 4.00 12.30
N SER A 314 4.56 3.14 13.30
CA SER A 314 4.97 1.76 13.08
C SER A 314 3.92 0.98 12.26
N GLY A 315 2.64 1.16 12.57
CA GLY A 315 1.52 0.61 11.79
C GLY A 315 1.55 1.02 10.32
N LEU A 316 1.87 2.28 10.04
CA LEU A 316 1.96 2.79 8.68
C LEU A 316 3.17 2.22 7.90
N VAL A 317 4.32 2.10 8.57
CA VAL A 317 5.53 1.47 8.01
C VAL A 317 5.27 0.00 7.69
N MET A 318 4.63 -0.72 8.61
CA MET A 318 4.22 -2.12 8.39
C MET A 318 3.29 -2.25 7.19
N LEU A 319 2.25 -1.41 7.08
CA LEU A 319 1.37 -1.40 5.91
C LEU A 319 2.16 -1.15 4.62
N LEU A 320 3.08 -0.16 4.62
CA LEU A 320 3.92 0.12 3.46
C LEU A 320 4.77 -1.09 3.08
N ALA A 321 5.33 -1.82 4.04
CA ALA A 321 6.08 -3.05 3.77
C ALA A 321 5.17 -4.16 3.19
N ILE A 322 4.01 -4.40 3.81
CA ILE A 322 3.00 -5.38 3.34
C ILE A 322 2.57 -5.10 1.89
N CYS A 323 2.48 -3.82 1.51
CA CYS A 323 2.13 -3.45 0.14
C CYS A 323 3.34 -3.46 -0.81
N ALA A 324 4.48 -2.92 -0.38
CA ALA A 324 5.61 -2.64 -1.26
C ALA A 324 6.32 -3.91 -1.73
N PHE A 325 6.55 -4.89 -0.83
CA PHE A 325 7.26 -6.11 -1.21
C PHE A 325 6.50 -6.93 -2.27
N PRO A 326 5.19 -7.25 -2.11
CA PRO A 326 4.41 -7.87 -3.17
C PRO A 326 4.32 -7.01 -4.44
N ALA A 327 4.27 -5.68 -4.30
CA ALA A 327 4.29 -4.79 -5.46
C ALA A 327 5.57 -4.91 -6.28
N LEU A 328 6.73 -5.09 -5.63
CA LEU A 328 7.99 -5.35 -6.30
C LEU A 328 8.03 -6.74 -6.96
N LYS A 329 7.41 -7.78 -6.35
CA LYS A 329 7.23 -9.10 -7.00
C LYS A 329 6.42 -8.99 -8.31
N VAL A 330 5.31 -8.26 -8.28
CA VAL A 330 4.49 -8.05 -9.49
C VAL A 330 5.24 -7.23 -10.54
N LEU A 331 5.96 -6.18 -10.10
CA LEU A 331 6.75 -5.35 -11.00
C LEU A 331 7.89 -6.14 -11.67
N SER A 332 8.58 -7.02 -10.94
CA SER A 332 9.67 -7.83 -11.50
C SER A 332 9.18 -8.74 -12.63
N ILE A 333 8.03 -9.38 -12.46
CA ILE A 333 7.37 -10.19 -13.50
C ILE A 333 7.06 -9.33 -14.73
N ALA A 334 6.48 -8.14 -14.51
CA ALA A 334 6.14 -7.22 -15.59
C ALA A 334 7.38 -6.81 -16.40
N LEU A 335 8.46 -6.47 -15.69
CA LEU A 335 9.74 -6.11 -16.31
C LEU A 335 10.33 -7.27 -17.10
N ILE A 336 10.26 -8.51 -16.60
CA ILE A 336 10.79 -9.68 -17.31
C ILE A 336 10.08 -9.90 -18.65
N PHE A 337 8.75 -9.79 -18.69
CA PHE A 337 8.02 -9.92 -19.96
C PHE A 337 8.31 -8.77 -20.92
N GLN A 338 8.40 -7.53 -20.44
CA GLN A 338 8.74 -6.37 -21.26
C GLN A 338 10.17 -6.44 -21.81
N LEU A 339 11.12 -6.81 -20.96
CA LEU A 339 12.52 -7.02 -21.36
C LEU A 339 12.64 -8.16 -22.36
N SER A 340 11.93 -9.28 -22.14
CA SER A 340 11.91 -10.38 -23.10
C SER A 340 11.40 -9.92 -24.46
N ALA A 341 10.27 -9.20 -24.50
CA ALA A 341 9.71 -8.68 -25.74
C ALA A 341 10.68 -7.73 -26.44
N ALA A 342 11.30 -6.81 -25.70
CA ALA A 342 12.24 -5.84 -26.25
C ALA A 342 13.53 -6.48 -26.77
N VAL A 343 14.09 -7.47 -26.04
CA VAL A 343 15.31 -8.19 -26.44
C VAL A 343 15.07 -9.09 -27.64
N LEU A 344 13.86 -9.65 -27.78
CA LEU A 344 13.50 -10.52 -28.90
C LEU A 344 13.06 -9.75 -30.14
N GLN A 345 12.65 -8.49 -30.02
CA GLN A 345 12.20 -7.66 -31.15
C GLN A 345 13.17 -7.58 -32.35
N PRO A 346 14.51 -7.52 -32.18
CA PRO A 346 15.45 -7.53 -33.30
C PRO A 346 15.47 -8.83 -34.11
N LEU A 347 14.98 -9.94 -33.53
CA LEU A 347 14.87 -11.23 -34.24
C LEU A 347 13.70 -11.24 -35.25
N GLY A 348 12.83 -10.24 -35.19
CA GLY A 348 11.70 -10.05 -36.09
C GLY A 348 10.44 -9.62 -35.33
N ASN A 349 9.37 -9.33 -36.07
CA ASN A 349 8.03 -9.20 -35.48
C ASN A 349 7.30 -10.55 -35.60
N GLY A 350 6.61 -10.97 -34.54
CA GLY A 350 5.85 -12.22 -34.54
C GLY A 350 4.91 -12.30 -33.34
N ALA A 351 3.88 -13.15 -33.47
CA ALA A 351 2.85 -13.35 -32.45
C ALA A 351 3.40 -13.67 -31.05
N ILE A 352 4.57 -14.32 -30.97
CA ILE A 352 5.27 -14.59 -29.71
C ILE A 352 5.63 -13.29 -28.97
N ILE A 353 6.27 -12.36 -29.66
CA ILE A 353 6.75 -11.10 -29.08
C ILE A 353 5.56 -10.22 -28.70
N ASP A 354 4.52 -10.21 -29.54
CA ASP A 354 3.26 -9.50 -29.24
C ASP A 354 2.57 -10.07 -28.00
N CYS A 355 2.52 -11.39 -27.84
CA CYS A 355 1.96 -12.05 -26.66
C CYS A 355 2.71 -11.65 -25.38
N LEU A 356 4.04 -11.71 -25.39
CA LEU A 356 4.89 -11.25 -24.27
C LEU A 356 4.63 -9.77 -23.94
N ALA A 357 4.57 -8.90 -24.94
CA ALA A 357 4.31 -7.48 -24.74
C ALA A 357 2.90 -7.20 -24.18
N ILE A 358 1.90 -7.95 -24.62
CA ILE A 358 0.52 -7.87 -24.11
C ILE A 358 0.48 -8.27 -22.64
N ILE A 359 1.11 -9.39 -22.28
CA ILE A 359 1.14 -9.86 -20.89
C ILE A 359 1.95 -8.92 -20.01
N GLY A 360 3.13 -8.48 -20.44
CA GLY A 360 3.93 -7.51 -19.69
C GLY A 360 3.15 -6.22 -19.39
N LYS A 361 2.38 -5.71 -20.36
CA LYS A 361 1.48 -4.57 -20.12
C LYS A 361 0.34 -4.92 -19.17
N ALA A 362 -0.26 -6.11 -19.30
CA ALA A 362 -1.33 -6.56 -18.43
C ALA A 362 -0.88 -6.67 -16.96
N VAL A 363 0.31 -7.21 -16.70
CA VAL A 363 0.91 -7.26 -15.36
C VAL A 363 1.21 -5.85 -14.83
N LEU A 364 1.67 -4.90 -15.67
CA LEU A 364 1.82 -3.50 -15.24
C LEU A 364 0.48 -2.87 -14.80
N TYR A 365 -0.64 -3.24 -15.41
CA TYR A 365 -1.96 -2.78 -14.95
C TYR A 365 -2.37 -3.39 -13.61
N ILE A 366 -1.99 -4.64 -13.33
CA ILE A 366 -2.15 -5.25 -12.00
C ILE A 366 -1.33 -4.49 -10.97
N PHE A 367 -0.05 -4.20 -11.27
CA PHE A 367 0.81 -3.39 -10.41
C PHE A 367 0.18 -2.03 -10.11
N ALA A 368 -0.29 -1.32 -11.14
CA ALA A 368 -0.94 -0.02 -10.97
C ALA A 368 -2.22 -0.11 -10.10
N ALA A 369 -3.02 -1.16 -10.29
CA ALA A 369 -4.22 -1.37 -9.48
C ALA A 369 -3.88 -1.62 -8.01
N MET A 370 -2.86 -2.44 -7.74
CA MET A 370 -2.35 -2.73 -6.40
C MET A 370 -1.74 -1.48 -5.73
N ALA A 371 -0.98 -0.68 -6.47
CA ALA A 371 -0.41 0.57 -5.94
C ALA A 371 -1.51 1.57 -5.56
N LEU A 372 -2.56 1.70 -6.39
CA LEU A 372 -3.70 2.56 -6.09
C LEU A 372 -4.45 2.11 -4.84
N ILE A 373 -4.78 0.82 -4.72
CA ILE A 373 -5.46 0.33 -3.51
C ILE A 373 -4.56 0.43 -2.27
N GLY A 374 -3.27 0.10 -2.36
CA GLY A 374 -2.33 0.28 -1.25
C GLY A 374 -2.28 1.73 -0.77
N PHE A 375 -2.36 2.69 -1.69
CA PHE A 375 -2.49 4.11 -1.35
C PHE A 375 -3.81 4.44 -0.63
N MET A 376 -4.94 3.82 -1.02
CA MET A 376 -6.22 3.99 -0.30
C MET A 376 -6.14 3.46 1.14
N PHE A 377 -5.52 2.31 1.34
CA PHE A 377 -5.26 1.74 2.66
C PHE A 377 -4.36 2.64 3.50
N PHE A 378 -3.28 3.16 2.90
CA PHE A 378 -2.38 4.10 3.55
C PHE A 378 -3.12 5.35 4.03
N LEU A 379 -3.97 5.94 3.19
CA LEU A 379 -4.79 7.08 3.56
C LEU A 379 -5.78 6.75 4.67
N ALA A 380 -6.44 5.58 4.62
CA ALA A 380 -7.38 5.15 5.65
C ALA A 380 -6.70 5.04 7.03
N ILE A 381 -5.59 4.31 7.12
CA ILE A 381 -4.85 4.16 8.38
C ILE A 381 -4.35 5.51 8.88
N THR A 382 -3.79 6.33 7.99
CA THR A 382 -3.34 7.68 8.29
C THR A 382 -4.44 8.53 8.96
N ILE A 383 -5.65 8.52 8.40
CA ILE A 383 -6.78 9.28 8.95
C ILE A 383 -7.21 8.72 10.30
N MET A 384 -7.25 7.39 10.44
CA MET A 384 -7.59 6.77 11.72
C MET A 384 -6.58 7.14 12.81
N VAL A 385 -5.29 7.18 12.49
CA VAL A 385 -4.24 7.61 13.43
C VAL A 385 -4.35 9.10 13.73
N ALA A 386 -4.57 9.95 12.72
CA ALA A 386 -4.75 11.40 12.90
C ALA A 386 -5.96 11.72 13.79
N ALA A 387 -7.09 11.02 13.59
CA ALA A 387 -8.28 11.15 14.42
C ALA A 387 -8.04 10.76 15.89
N SER A 388 -7.13 9.82 16.14
CA SER A 388 -6.69 9.46 17.50
C SER A 388 -5.84 10.56 18.14
N ASN A 389 -4.94 11.20 17.38
CA ASN A 389 -4.03 12.22 17.91
C ASN A 389 -4.67 13.61 18.10
N ILE A 390 -5.71 13.97 17.34
CA ILE A 390 -6.42 15.25 17.56
C ILE A 390 -7.10 15.29 18.93
N ALA A 391 -7.55 14.15 19.46
CA ALA A 391 -8.05 14.06 20.84
C ALA A 391 -6.98 14.41 21.89
N PHE A 392 -5.69 14.23 21.57
CA PHE A 392 -4.56 14.60 22.42
C PHE A 392 -4.30 16.10 22.46
N MET A 393 -4.66 16.85 21.39
CA MET A 393 -4.28 18.27 21.23
C MET A 393 -5.34 19.27 21.71
N MET A 394 -6.57 18.83 21.99
CA MET A 394 -7.63 19.65 22.62
C MET A 394 -7.60 19.65 24.16
N ARG A 395 -6.50 19.20 24.79
CA ARG A 395 -6.25 19.33 26.23
C ARG A 395 -5.38 20.53 26.55
#